data_AF-A0A494Z2T9-F1
#
_entry.id   AF-A0A494Z2T9-F1
#
_cell.length_a   1.000
_cell.length_b   1.000
_cell.length_c   1.000
_cell.angle_alpha   90.00
_cell.angle_beta   90.00
_cell.angle_gamma   90.00
#
_symmetry.space_group_name_H-M   'P 1'
#
loop_
_entity.id
_entity.type
_entity.pdbx_description
1 polymer ?
#
loop_
_entity_poly.entity_id
_entity_poly.type
_entity_poly.pdbx_seq_one_letter_code
_entity_poly.pdbx_strand_id
1 'polypeptide(L)'
;MTFRVKRMYAIFQKDLKDLSKNMYIGSTVFMAVLLAALYGRMDGITLELHFMVINMTFAIVTGFIQCAIIAEEKEKNTLRGLMLSPATISEIMAGKSLVSFITTIVTLIICMWLTGYTPASILPIAIAIILSIFFYIAMGTLLGLLSKSVMEASVIVLPVLFIFGFGSFLVGFIDEYPVLKVIEYFPNVQIIDLAYKVEEGLGFGDIWSHLGVIMAWVVVTALITIVVFKKREMDE
;
A
#
# COMPACT_ATOMS: atom_id res chain seq x y z
N MET A 1 -21.06 -20.29 -0.63
CA MET A 1 -20.23 -19.42 0.23
C MET A 1 -20.44 -19.78 1.69
N THR A 2 -19.36 -20.03 2.44
CA THR A 2 -19.40 -20.18 3.90
C THR A 2 -19.88 -18.87 4.55
N PHE A 3 -20.48 -18.95 5.75
CA PHE A 3 -21.05 -17.79 6.45
C PHE A 3 -20.02 -16.67 6.67
N ARG A 4 -18.75 -17.05 6.89
CA ARG A 4 -17.59 -16.16 7.04
C ARG A 4 -17.36 -15.28 5.81
N VAL A 5 -17.32 -15.90 4.62
CA VAL A 5 -17.09 -15.20 3.35
C VAL A 5 -18.24 -14.27 3.00
N LYS A 6 -19.49 -14.65 3.32
CA LYS A 6 -20.65 -13.76 3.11
C LYS A 6 -20.53 -12.47 3.93
N ARG A 7 -20.06 -12.56 5.19
CA ARG A 7 -19.84 -11.38 6.05
C ARG A 7 -18.72 -10.49 5.52
N MET A 8 -17.58 -11.06 5.16
CA MET A 8 -16.47 -10.31 4.55
C MET A 8 -16.92 -9.57 3.29
N TYR A 9 -17.69 -10.24 2.42
CA TYR A 9 -18.22 -9.64 1.20
C TYR A 9 -19.21 -8.51 1.47
N ALA A 10 -20.09 -8.65 2.47
CA ALA A 10 -21.01 -7.59 2.87
C ALA A 10 -20.28 -6.34 3.40
N ILE A 11 -19.23 -6.53 4.22
CA ILE A 11 -18.37 -5.44 4.70
C ILE A 11 -17.70 -4.74 3.53
N PHE A 12 -17.09 -5.53 2.63
CA PHE A 12 -16.48 -5.01 1.41
C PHE A 12 -17.45 -4.17 0.57
N GLN A 13 -18.66 -4.66 0.29
CA GLN A 13 -19.64 -3.92 -0.50
C GLN A 13 -20.08 -2.61 0.15
N LYS A 14 -20.30 -2.64 1.48
CA LYS A 14 -20.66 -1.46 2.25
C LYS A 14 -19.54 -0.42 2.18
N ASP A 15 -18.32 -0.81 2.52
CA ASP A 15 -17.18 0.11 2.53
C ASP A 15 -16.88 0.61 1.10
N LEU A 16 -16.85 -0.25 0.07
CA LEU A 16 -16.68 0.19 -1.33
C LEU A 16 -17.69 1.28 -1.73
N LYS A 17 -18.96 1.11 -1.32
CA LYS A 17 -20.02 2.09 -1.62
C LYS A 17 -19.81 3.40 -0.85
N ASP A 18 -19.41 3.32 0.42
CA ASP A 18 -19.12 4.50 1.24
C ASP A 18 -17.88 5.24 0.71
N LEU A 19 -16.83 4.52 0.31
CA LEU A 19 -15.62 5.10 -0.28
C LEU A 19 -15.88 5.74 -1.64
N SER A 20 -16.76 5.17 -2.47
CA SER A 20 -17.11 5.75 -3.78
C SER A 20 -17.75 7.14 -3.67
N LYS A 21 -18.34 7.45 -2.51
CA LYS A 21 -18.92 8.77 -2.19
C LYS A 21 -17.94 9.68 -1.45
N ASN A 22 -16.81 9.14 -0.99
CA ASN A 22 -15.83 9.88 -0.23
C ASN A 22 -14.86 10.62 -1.17
N MET A 23 -14.95 11.95 -1.17
CA MET A 23 -14.15 12.82 -2.04
C MET A 23 -12.64 12.69 -1.80
N TYR A 24 -12.21 12.29 -0.60
CA TYR A 24 -10.78 12.05 -0.28
C TYR A 24 -10.21 10.83 -1.03
N ILE A 25 -11.04 9.84 -1.35
CA ILE A 25 -10.58 8.62 -2.03
C ILE A 25 -10.56 8.84 -3.53
N GLY A 26 -11.60 9.51 -4.04
CA GLY A 26 -11.60 9.99 -5.42
C GLY A 26 -10.39 10.88 -5.71
N SER A 27 -10.03 11.78 -4.80
CA SER A 27 -8.88 12.69 -4.98
C SER A 27 -7.53 11.97 -4.95
N THR A 28 -7.36 10.93 -4.11
CA THR A 28 -6.11 10.16 -4.05
C THR A 28 -5.90 9.29 -5.28
N VAL A 29 -6.94 8.60 -5.76
CA VAL A 29 -6.90 7.87 -7.04
C VAL A 29 -6.65 8.84 -8.20
N PHE A 30 -7.38 9.96 -8.23
CA PHE A 30 -7.20 10.99 -9.24
C PHE A 30 -5.76 11.53 -9.26
N MET A 31 -5.16 11.80 -8.10
CA MET A 31 -3.79 12.30 -8.01
C MET A 31 -2.78 11.28 -8.56
N ALA A 32 -2.91 10.01 -8.21
CA ALA A 32 -2.03 8.94 -8.72
C ALA A 32 -2.13 8.81 -10.25
N VAL A 33 -3.36 8.84 -10.79
CA VAL A 33 -3.63 8.76 -12.23
C VAL A 33 -3.15 10.01 -12.97
N LEU A 34 -3.37 11.20 -12.39
CA LEU A 34 -2.89 12.47 -12.95
C LEU A 34 -1.37 12.46 -13.05
N LEU A 35 -0.69 12.03 -11.98
CA LEU A 35 0.76 11.94 -11.95
C LEU A 35 1.27 10.97 -13.03
N ALA A 36 0.65 9.79 -13.16
CA ALA A 36 0.95 8.84 -14.23
C ALA A 36 0.77 9.44 -15.63
N ALA A 37 -0.32 10.20 -15.85
CA ALA A 37 -0.61 10.83 -17.13
C ALA A 37 0.37 11.97 -17.47
N LEU A 38 0.87 12.69 -16.46
CA LEU A 38 1.87 13.75 -16.65
C LEU A 38 3.23 13.15 -17.03
N TYR A 39 3.71 12.16 -16.26
CA TYR A 39 4.99 11.51 -16.56
C TYR A 39 4.93 10.68 -17.84
N GLY A 40 3.79 10.03 -18.13
CA GLY A 40 3.54 9.26 -19.35
C GLY A 40 3.68 10.03 -20.66
N ARG A 41 3.67 11.37 -20.61
CA ARG A 41 3.86 12.26 -21.76
C ARG A 41 5.30 12.70 -21.98
N MET A 42 6.21 12.35 -21.08
CA MET A 42 7.63 12.66 -21.22
C MET A 42 8.29 11.65 -22.16
N ASP A 43 9.14 12.12 -23.06
CA ASP A 43 9.95 11.24 -23.90
C ASP A 43 11.05 10.58 -23.05
N GLY A 44 11.23 9.27 -23.21
CA GLY A 44 12.32 8.53 -22.55
C GLY A 44 12.15 8.31 -21.04
N ILE A 45 10.96 7.89 -20.60
CA ILE A 45 10.67 7.59 -19.19
C ILE A 45 11.57 6.45 -18.70
N THR A 46 12.38 6.73 -17.68
CA THR A 46 13.27 5.72 -17.08
C THR A 46 12.49 4.73 -16.20
N LEU A 47 13.11 3.60 -15.85
CA LEU A 47 12.47 2.60 -14.98
C LEU A 47 12.16 3.19 -13.60
N GLU A 48 13.03 4.05 -13.06
CA GLU A 48 12.82 4.71 -11.77
C GLU A 48 11.58 5.59 -11.77
N LEU A 49 11.30 6.31 -12.87
CA LEU A 49 10.12 7.15 -12.98
C LEU A 49 8.84 6.31 -13.01
N HIS A 50 8.83 5.18 -13.72
CA HIS A 50 7.72 4.23 -13.69
C HIS A 50 7.44 3.74 -12.27
N PHE A 51 8.48 3.32 -11.57
CA PHE A 51 8.35 2.81 -10.21
C PHE A 51 8.12 3.90 -9.16
N MET A 52 8.49 5.15 -9.42
CA MET A 52 8.08 6.30 -8.60
C MET A 52 6.56 6.45 -8.64
N VAL A 53 5.94 6.38 -9.82
CA VAL A 53 4.47 6.43 -9.94
C VAL A 53 3.81 5.26 -9.20
N ILE A 54 4.37 4.05 -9.35
CA ILE A 54 3.89 2.85 -8.66
C ILE A 54 4.02 2.99 -7.14
N ASN A 55 5.18 3.44 -6.64
CA ASN A 55 5.45 3.62 -5.21
C ASN A 55 4.58 4.73 -4.60
N MET A 56 4.36 5.84 -5.32
CA MET A 56 3.40 6.86 -4.90
C MET A 56 1.98 6.30 -4.86
N THR A 57 1.59 5.51 -5.85
CA THR A 57 0.27 4.85 -5.86
C THR A 57 0.12 3.95 -4.64
N PHE A 58 1.13 3.17 -4.27
CA PHE A 58 1.07 2.39 -3.04
C PHE A 58 0.93 3.26 -1.79
N ALA A 59 1.72 4.32 -1.64
CA ALA A 59 1.68 5.17 -0.45
C ALA A 59 0.34 5.94 -0.33
N ILE A 60 -0.13 6.54 -1.43
CA ILE A 60 -1.27 7.45 -1.47
C ILE A 60 -2.59 6.71 -1.65
N VAL A 61 -2.63 5.64 -2.46
CA VAL A 61 -3.86 4.87 -2.67
C VAL A 61 -3.95 3.78 -1.63
N THR A 62 -2.97 2.87 -1.53
CA THR A 62 -3.08 1.76 -0.57
C THR A 62 -2.95 2.23 0.88
N GLY A 63 -1.87 2.95 1.20
CA GLY A 63 -1.55 3.35 2.57
C GLY A 63 -2.60 4.29 3.17
N PHE A 64 -2.92 5.37 2.46
CA PHE A 64 -3.90 6.35 2.96
C PHE A 64 -5.34 5.82 2.96
N ILE A 65 -5.82 5.14 1.90
CA ILE A 65 -7.20 4.59 1.92
C ILE A 65 -7.35 3.62 3.09
N GLN A 66 -6.38 2.73 3.29
CA GLN A 66 -6.42 1.79 4.42
C GLN A 66 -6.39 2.52 5.76
N CYS A 67 -5.55 3.54 5.90
CA CYS A 67 -5.49 4.38 7.10
C CYS A 67 -6.83 5.07 7.38
N ALA A 68 -7.41 5.70 6.36
CA ALA A 68 -8.67 6.43 6.45
C ALA A 68 -9.86 5.52 6.81
N ILE A 69 -9.96 4.31 6.21
CA ILE A 69 -11.02 3.35 6.54
C ILE A 69 -10.99 2.97 8.03
N ILE A 70 -9.80 2.78 8.60
CA ILE A 70 -9.66 2.40 10.01
C ILE A 70 -9.89 3.62 10.92
N ALA A 71 -9.36 4.78 10.54
CA ALA A 71 -9.54 6.04 11.26
C ALA A 71 -11.02 6.46 11.33
N GLU A 72 -11.76 6.30 10.24
CA GLU A 72 -13.19 6.63 10.14
C GLU A 72 -14.04 5.79 11.11
N GLU A 73 -13.73 4.50 11.25
CA GLU A 73 -14.42 3.61 12.20
C GLU A 73 -14.12 3.96 13.66
N LYS A 74 -12.91 4.48 13.94
CA LYS A 74 -12.56 5.01 15.26
C LYS A 74 -13.28 6.31 15.53
N GLU A 75 -13.28 7.24 14.57
CA GLU A 75 -13.94 8.54 14.69
C GLU A 75 -15.45 8.41 14.94
N LYS A 76 -16.10 7.44 14.28
CA LYS A 76 -17.53 7.15 14.45
C LYS A 76 -17.86 6.29 15.67
N ASN A 77 -16.87 5.89 16.47
CA ASN A 77 -17.01 4.94 17.59
C ASN A 77 -17.61 3.58 17.18
N THR A 78 -17.63 3.26 15.89
CA THR A 78 -18.20 2.02 15.35
C THR A 78 -17.24 0.85 15.48
N LEU A 79 -15.95 1.11 15.75
CA LEU A 79 -14.98 0.07 16.08
C LEU A 79 -15.43 -0.81 17.26
N ARG A 80 -16.06 -0.22 18.30
CA ARG A 80 -16.65 -0.96 19.43
C ARG A 80 -17.90 -1.76 19.02
N GLY A 81 -18.76 -1.17 18.20
CA GLY A 81 -19.93 -1.86 17.65
C GLY A 81 -19.56 -3.07 16.77
N LEU A 82 -18.41 -2.99 16.10
CA LEU A 82 -17.82 -4.09 15.32
C LEU A 82 -17.34 -5.25 16.21
N MET A 83 -16.80 -4.97 17.40
CA MET A 83 -16.43 -6.00 18.39
C MET A 83 -17.65 -6.74 18.97
N LEU A 84 -18.82 -6.10 18.97
CA LEU A 84 -20.09 -6.70 19.41
C LEU A 84 -20.82 -7.45 18.28
N SER A 85 -20.32 -7.36 17.05
CA SER A 85 -20.88 -8.10 15.92
C SER A 85 -20.45 -9.58 15.97
N PRO A 86 -21.24 -10.51 15.41
CA PRO A 86 -20.85 -11.92 15.34
C PRO A 86 -19.70 -12.18 14.34
N ALA A 87 -19.16 -11.15 13.69
CA ALA A 87 -18.01 -11.24 12.80
C ALA A 87 -16.71 -11.16 13.60
N THR A 88 -15.75 -12.01 13.25
CA THR A 88 -14.42 -11.97 13.87
C THR A 88 -13.66 -10.73 13.39
N ILE A 89 -12.78 -10.20 14.22
CA ILE A 89 -11.91 -9.05 13.89
C ILE A 89 -11.11 -9.32 12.61
N SER A 90 -10.63 -10.55 12.41
CA SER A 90 -9.94 -10.96 11.19
C SER A 90 -10.83 -10.88 9.94
N GLU A 91 -12.12 -11.22 10.03
CA GLU A 91 -13.05 -11.10 8.90
C GLU A 91 -13.33 -9.62 8.58
N ILE A 92 -13.43 -8.77 9.60
CA ILE A 92 -13.68 -7.35 9.43
C ILE A 92 -12.46 -6.66 8.81
N MET A 93 -11.27 -6.90 9.35
CA MET A 93 -10.02 -6.34 8.84
C MET A 93 -9.76 -6.82 7.41
N ALA A 94 -9.94 -8.11 7.12
CA ALA A 94 -9.78 -8.63 5.77
C ALA A 94 -10.81 -8.04 4.78
N GLY A 95 -12.08 -7.90 5.18
CA GLY A 95 -13.11 -7.24 4.35
C GLY A 95 -12.78 -5.78 4.02
N LYS A 96 -12.23 -5.05 4.99
CA LYS A 96 -11.77 -3.66 4.83
C LYS A 96 -10.55 -3.57 3.91
N SER A 97 -9.54 -4.39 4.15
CA SER A 97 -8.32 -4.44 3.35
C SER A 97 -8.57 -4.82 1.89
N LEU A 98 -9.61 -5.61 1.59
CA LEU A 98 -9.99 -5.94 0.21
C LEU A 98 -10.37 -4.70 -0.60
N VAL A 99 -10.94 -3.67 0.02
CA VAL A 99 -11.30 -2.44 -0.69
C VAL A 99 -10.05 -1.68 -1.13
N SER A 100 -9.08 -1.52 -0.23
CA SER A 100 -7.79 -0.91 -0.53
C SER A 100 -7.01 -1.73 -1.57
N PHE A 101 -7.04 -3.05 -1.46
CA PHE A 101 -6.36 -3.98 -2.38
C PHE A 101 -6.90 -3.84 -3.82
N ILE A 102 -8.21 -3.94 -4.01
CA ILE A 102 -8.82 -3.88 -5.35
C ILE A 102 -8.67 -2.48 -5.96
N THR A 103 -8.93 -1.42 -5.18
CA THR A 103 -8.76 -0.04 -5.63
C THR A 103 -7.32 0.22 -6.08
N THR A 104 -6.34 -0.30 -5.35
CA THR A 104 -4.92 -0.18 -5.71
C THR A 104 -4.61 -0.91 -7.01
N ILE A 105 -5.03 -2.17 -7.17
CA ILE A 105 -4.77 -2.94 -8.40
C ILE A 105 -5.32 -2.21 -9.63
N VAL A 106 -6.57 -1.75 -9.56
CA VAL A 106 -7.20 -1.01 -10.66
C VAL A 106 -6.41 0.26 -10.96
N THR A 107 -6.02 1.01 -9.93
CA THR A 107 -5.26 2.25 -10.11
C THR A 107 -3.88 1.98 -10.72
N LEU A 108 -3.15 0.94 -10.26
CA LEU A 108 -1.85 0.58 -10.81
C LEU A 108 -1.93 0.14 -12.27
N ILE A 109 -2.95 -0.62 -12.65
CA ILE A 109 -3.15 -1.00 -14.06
C ILE A 109 -3.31 0.25 -14.93
N ILE A 110 -4.12 1.23 -14.47
CA ILE A 110 -4.30 2.50 -15.17
C ILE A 110 -2.98 3.28 -15.22
N CYS A 111 -2.27 3.40 -14.11
CA CYS A 111 -1.00 4.11 -14.04
C CYS A 111 0.05 3.49 -14.97
N MET A 112 0.24 2.17 -14.94
CA MET A 112 1.19 1.46 -15.81
C MET A 112 0.84 1.61 -17.29
N TRP A 113 -0.45 1.57 -17.63
CA TRP A 113 -0.91 1.81 -19.00
C TRP A 113 -0.62 3.24 -19.46
N LEU A 114 -0.86 4.25 -18.61
CA LEU A 114 -0.59 5.64 -18.92
C LEU A 114 0.89 5.97 -19.03
N THR A 115 1.74 5.32 -18.24
CA THR A 115 3.19 5.48 -18.34
C THR A 115 3.81 4.65 -19.45
N GLY A 116 3.07 3.67 -20.02
CA GLY A 116 3.59 2.77 -21.04
C GLY A 116 4.51 1.66 -20.50
N TYR A 117 4.40 1.33 -19.21
CA TYR A 117 5.25 0.31 -18.60
C TYR A 117 4.79 -1.10 -18.98
N THR A 118 5.66 -1.83 -19.67
CA THR A 118 5.45 -3.26 -19.98
C THR A 118 6.65 -4.06 -19.51
N PRO A 119 6.55 -4.83 -18.43
CA PRO A 119 7.69 -5.57 -17.91
C PRO A 119 8.08 -6.72 -18.84
N ALA A 120 9.37 -7.01 -18.93
CA ALA A 120 9.88 -8.17 -19.69
C ALA A 120 9.28 -9.50 -19.20
N SER A 121 9.01 -9.61 -17.89
CA SER A 121 8.27 -10.72 -17.30
C SER A 121 7.21 -10.23 -16.31
N ILE A 122 5.95 -10.55 -16.60
CA ILE A 122 4.80 -10.09 -15.80
C ILE A 122 4.77 -10.77 -14.43
N LEU A 123 5.14 -12.05 -14.35
CA LEU A 123 4.93 -12.86 -13.14
C LEU A 123 5.74 -12.36 -11.92
N PRO A 124 7.05 -12.11 -11.99
CA PRO A 124 7.82 -11.62 -10.85
C PRO A 124 7.35 -10.24 -10.38
N ILE A 125 7.03 -9.35 -11.33
CA ILE A 125 6.52 -8.00 -11.05
C ILE A 125 5.16 -8.07 -10.38
N ALA A 126 4.26 -8.93 -10.85
CA ALA A 126 2.94 -9.10 -10.24
C ALA A 126 3.04 -9.61 -8.78
N ILE A 127 3.95 -10.56 -8.51
CA ILE A 127 4.19 -11.05 -7.15
C ILE A 127 4.74 -9.92 -6.26
N ALA A 128 5.71 -9.16 -6.76
CA ALA A 128 6.30 -8.03 -6.04
C ALA A 128 5.26 -6.95 -5.73
N ILE A 129 4.40 -6.60 -6.70
CA ILE A 129 3.28 -5.68 -6.51
C ILE A 129 2.34 -6.19 -5.42
N ILE A 130 1.92 -7.46 -5.47
CA ILE A 130 1.00 -8.03 -4.46
C ILE A 130 1.62 -7.98 -3.06
N LEU A 131 2.89 -8.34 -2.91
CA LEU A 131 3.60 -8.26 -1.62
C LEU A 131 3.69 -6.81 -1.13
N SER A 132 4.01 -5.87 -2.01
CA SER A 132 4.02 -4.44 -1.69
C SER A 132 2.64 -3.98 -1.23
N ILE A 133 1.55 -4.34 -1.92
CA ILE A 133 0.19 -3.99 -1.46
C ILE A 133 -0.04 -4.49 -0.03
N PHE A 134 0.34 -5.71 0.32
CA PHE A 134 0.21 -6.21 1.68
C PHE A 134 1.03 -5.39 2.70
N PHE A 135 2.23 -4.96 2.34
CA PHE A 135 3.05 -4.09 3.20
C PHE A 135 2.35 -2.75 3.44
N TYR A 136 1.87 -2.08 2.39
CA TYR A 136 1.20 -0.79 2.53
C TYR A 136 -0.18 -0.90 3.21
N ILE A 137 -0.90 -2.03 3.05
CA ILE A 137 -2.11 -2.31 3.84
C ILE A 137 -1.76 -2.45 5.33
N ALA A 138 -0.70 -3.20 5.67
CA ALA A 138 -0.28 -3.36 7.05
C ALA A 138 0.14 -2.01 7.67
N MET A 139 0.90 -1.20 6.92
CA MET A 139 1.29 0.16 7.31
C MET A 139 0.08 1.08 7.47
N GLY A 140 -0.81 1.13 6.49
CA GLY A 140 -2.00 1.97 6.56
C GLY A 140 -2.91 1.58 7.73
N THR A 141 -3.05 0.28 8.00
CA THR A 141 -3.80 -0.22 9.17
C THR A 141 -3.14 0.21 10.47
N LEU A 142 -1.82 0.09 10.59
CA LEU A 142 -1.06 0.53 11.76
C LEU A 142 -1.31 2.03 12.04
N LEU A 143 -1.14 2.87 11.03
CA LEU A 143 -1.35 4.32 11.16
C LEU A 143 -2.81 4.66 11.48
N GLY A 144 -3.76 3.97 10.87
CA GLY A 144 -5.18 4.14 11.16
C GLY A 144 -5.52 3.81 12.61
N LEU A 145 -4.92 2.75 13.18
CA LEU A 145 -5.06 2.41 14.59
C LEU A 145 -4.45 3.45 15.54
N LEU A 146 -3.42 4.17 15.10
CA LEU A 146 -2.79 5.24 15.87
C LEU A 146 -3.55 6.57 15.78
N SER A 147 -4.21 6.84 14.65
CA SER A 147 -5.01 8.04 14.42
C SER A 147 -6.34 8.04 15.19
N LYS A 148 -6.86 9.23 15.53
CA LYS A 148 -8.17 9.39 16.18
C LYS A 148 -9.27 9.85 15.21
N SER A 149 -8.88 10.43 14.08
CA SER A 149 -9.79 10.93 13.04
C SER A 149 -9.21 10.76 11.65
N VAL A 150 -10.05 10.85 10.62
CA VAL A 150 -9.62 10.84 9.21
C VAL A 150 -8.71 12.02 8.90
N MET A 151 -8.90 13.16 9.57
CA MET A 151 -8.01 14.31 9.43
C MET A 151 -6.63 14.07 10.03
N GLU A 152 -6.53 13.39 11.18
CA GLU A 152 -5.23 13.00 11.73
C GLU A 152 -4.54 11.95 10.86
N ALA A 153 -5.31 11.03 10.29
CA ALA A 153 -4.82 10.01 9.36
C ALA A 153 -4.16 10.62 8.11
N SER A 154 -4.69 11.72 7.57
CA SER A 154 -4.11 12.39 6.40
C SER A 154 -2.75 13.03 6.68
N VAL A 155 -2.50 13.44 7.93
CA VAL A 155 -1.22 14.02 8.36
C VAL A 155 -0.23 12.91 8.73
N ILE A 156 -0.66 11.90 9.48
CA ILE A 156 0.20 10.79 9.95
C ILE A 156 0.76 9.95 8.78
N VAL A 157 0.07 9.89 7.64
CA VAL A 157 0.55 9.15 6.45
C VAL A 157 1.66 9.91 5.70
N LEU A 158 1.82 11.23 5.88
CA LEU A 158 2.80 12.01 5.12
C LEU A 158 4.25 11.50 5.24
N PRO A 159 4.78 11.14 6.42
CA PRO A 159 6.11 10.55 6.50
C PRO A 159 6.26 9.25 5.69
N VAL A 160 5.22 8.41 5.65
CA VAL A 160 5.22 7.19 4.82
C VAL A 160 5.23 7.54 3.34
N LEU A 161 4.47 8.57 2.94
CA LEU A 161 4.49 9.09 1.58
C LEU A 161 5.87 9.59 1.17
N PHE A 162 6.54 10.39 2.01
CA PHE A 162 7.87 10.88 1.70
C PHE A 162 8.91 9.75 1.66
N ILE A 163 8.93 8.89 2.67
CA ILE A 163 9.93 7.84 2.79
C ILE A 163 9.74 6.76 1.72
N PHE A 164 8.52 6.28 1.50
CA PHE A 164 8.30 5.16 0.58
C PHE A 164 7.83 5.58 -0.81
N GLY A 165 7.23 6.76 -0.96
CA GLY A 165 6.87 7.32 -2.27
C GLY A 165 8.07 7.95 -2.99
N PHE A 166 8.91 8.70 -2.27
CA PHE A 166 10.08 9.38 -2.83
C PHE A 166 11.42 8.81 -2.40
N GLY A 167 11.47 7.86 -1.45
CA GLY A 167 12.76 7.40 -0.90
C GLY A 167 13.70 6.73 -1.89
N SER A 168 13.21 6.28 -3.05
CA SER A 168 14.09 5.78 -4.12
C SER A 168 15.04 6.86 -4.64
N PHE A 169 14.66 8.15 -4.60
CA PHE A 169 15.57 9.25 -4.95
C PHE A 169 16.69 9.45 -3.93
N LEU A 170 16.49 9.00 -2.68
CA LEU A 170 17.51 9.11 -1.63
C LEU A 170 18.69 8.15 -1.87
N VAL A 171 18.51 7.12 -2.70
CA VAL A 171 19.57 6.18 -3.07
C VAL A 171 20.74 6.91 -3.74
N GLY A 172 20.47 7.92 -4.57
CA GLY A 172 21.51 8.73 -5.22
C GLY A 172 22.40 9.55 -4.26
N PHE A 173 22.02 9.66 -2.99
CA PHE A 173 22.76 10.41 -1.97
C PHE A 173 23.56 9.49 -1.02
N ILE A 174 23.54 8.16 -1.24
CA ILE A 174 24.20 7.20 -0.35
C ILE A 174 25.72 7.39 -0.30
N ASP A 175 26.34 7.74 -1.43
CA ASP A 175 27.79 7.97 -1.50
C ASP A 175 28.24 9.14 -0.62
N GLU A 176 27.42 10.18 -0.51
CA GLU A 176 27.67 11.35 0.35
C GLU A 176 27.26 11.08 1.80
N TYR A 177 26.19 10.30 2.02
CA TYR A 177 25.63 9.99 3.34
C TYR A 177 25.48 8.48 3.55
N PRO A 178 26.52 7.78 4.05
CA PRO A 178 26.51 6.32 4.21
C PRO A 178 25.41 5.77 5.12
N VAL A 179 24.87 6.60 6.01
CA VAL A 179 23.72 6.23 6.87
C VAL A 179 22.47 5.88 6.05
N LEU A 180 22.36 6.41 4.82
CA LEU A 180 21.23 6.17 3.92
C LEU A 180 21.23 4.76 3.30
N LYS A 181 22.30 3.97 3.46
CA LYS A 181 22.34 2.57 2.97
C LYS A 181 21.19 1.70 3.45
N VAL A 182 20.59 2.03 4.60
CA VAL A 182 19.41 1.31 5.10
C VAL A 182 18.22 1.37 4.14
N ILE A 183 18.12 2.42 3.31
CA ILE A 183 17.03 2.64 2.36
C ILE A 183 17.06 1.62 1.23
N GLU A 184 18.23 1.08 0.90
CA GLU A 184 18.34 -0.01 -0.09
C GLU A 184 17.47 -1.19 0.30
N TYR A 185 17.33 -1.48 1.60
CA TYR A 185 16.50 -2.58 2.11
C TYR A 185 15.00 -2.26 2.17
N PHE A 186 14.56 -1.06 1.80
CA PHE A 186 13.14 -0.70 1.85
C PHE A 186 12.37 -1.32 0.68
N PRO A 187 11.09 -1.72 0.89
CA PRO A 187 10.30 -2.40 -0.13
C PRO A 187 10.11 -1.56 -1.41
N ASN A 188 10.09 -0.24 -1.30
CA ASN A 188 9.97 0.67 -2.45
C ASN A 188 11.24 0.73 -3.32
N VAL A 189 12.42 0.44 -2.75
CA VAL A 189 13.68 0.31 -3.51
C VAL A 189 13.84 -1.12 -4.03
N GLN A 190 13.56 -2.11 -3.19
CA GLN A 190 13.67 -3.53 -3.54
C GLN A 190 12.79 -3.92 -4.74
N ILE A 191 11.62 -3.29 -4.91
CA ILE A 191 10.78 -3.53 -6.10
C ILE A 191 11.40 -2.94 -7.38
N ILE A 192 12.16 -1.84 -7.28
CA ILE A 192 12.88 -1.21 -8.40
C ILE A 192 14.05 -2.11 -8.81
N ASP A 193 14.87 -2.54 -7.86
CA ASP A 193 16.00 -3.45 -8.12
C ASP A 193 15.52 -4.78 -8.73
N LEU A 194 14.39 -5.30 -8.23
CA LEU A 194 13.75 -6.46 -8.81
C LEU A 194 13.33 -6.20 -10.26
N ALA A 195 12.77 -5.04 -10.56
CA ALA A 195 12.37 -4.68 -11.90
C ALA A 195 13.56 -4.58 -12.85
N TYR A 196 14.68 -3.99 -12.41
CA TYR A 196 15.92 -3.97 -13.19
C TYR A 196 16.38 -5.38 -13.58
N LYS A 197 16.41 -6.30 -12.63
CA LYS A 197 16.78 -7.70 -12.89
C LYS A 197 15.81 -8.41 -13.84
N VAL A 198 14.53 -8.09 -13.77
CA VAL A 198 13.51 -8.62 -14.70
C VAL A 198 13.77 -8.11 -16.12
N GLU A 199 14.07 -6.83 -16.29
CA GLU A 199 14.39 -6.23 -17.60
C GLU A 199 15.71 -6.77 -18.19
N GLU A 200 16.68 -7.11 -17.34
CA GLU A 200 17.92 -7.80 -17.75
C GLU A 200 17.69 -9.27 -18.15
N GLY A 201 16.49 -9.82 -17.95
CA GLY A 201 16.15 -11.21 -18.28
C GLY A 201 16.70 -12.22 -17.28
N LEU A 202 17.06 -11.80 -16.07
CA LEU A 202 17.58 -12.69 -15.03
C LEU A 202 16.50 -13.64 -14.49
N GLY A 203 16.95 -14.81 -14.05
CA GLY A 203 16.06 -15.87 -13.57
C GLY A 203 15.52 -15.61 -12.17
N PHE A 204 14.56 -16.44 -11.74
CA PHE A 204 13.96 -16.35 -10.40
C PHE A 204 15.00 -16.47 -9.26
N GLY A 205 16.13 -17.14 -9.50
CA GLY A 205 17.25 -17.29 -8.57
C GLY A 205 17.97 -15.98 -8.21
N ASP A 206 17.86 -14.94 -9.05
CA ASP A 206 18.45 -13.63 -8.79
C ASP A 206 17.45 -12.63 -8.18
N ILE A 207 16.16 -12.96 -8.29
CA ILE A 207 15.03 -12.11 -7.90
C ILE A 207 14.48 -12.46 -6.50
N TRP A 208 14.59 -13.72 -6.07
CA TRP A 208 13.95 -14.18 -4.83
C TRP A 208 14.40 -13.42 -3.57
N SER A 209 15.64 -12.92 -3.53
CA SER A 209 16.15 -12.15 -2.39
C SER A 209 15.35 -10.86 -2.19
N HIS A 210 15.05 -10.15 -3.27
CA HIS A 210 14.24 -8.93 -3.24
C HIS A 210 12.80 -9.22 -2.76
N LEU A 211 12.19 -10.29 -3.26
CA LEU A 211 10.87 -10.75 -2.79
C LEU A 211 10.90 -11.13 -1.29
N GLY A 212 11.99 -11.77 -0.85
CA GLY A 212 12.21 -12.12 0.56
C GLY A 212 12.30 -10.89 1.47
N VAL A 213 12.99 -9.84 1.03
CA VAL A 213 13.09 -8.58 1.79
C VAL A 213 11.72 -7.89 1.89
N ILE A 214 10.96 -7.80 0.78
CA ILE A 214 9.61 -7.23 0.80
C ILE A 214 8.71 -8.06 1.73
N MET A 215 8.79 -9.39 1.66
CA MET A 215 8.02 -10.28 2.54
C MET A 215 8.39 -10.11 4.02
N ALA A 216 9.68 -9.93 4.33
CA ALA A 216 10.12 -9.66 5.70
C ALA A 216 9.48 -8.38 6.24
N TRP A 217 9.43 -7.31 5.43
CA TRP A 217 8.74 -6.07 5.79
C TRP A 217 7.24 -6.26 5.98
N VAL A 218 6.57 -7.05 5.13
CA VAL A 218 5.15 -7.41 5.33
C VAL A 218 4.95 -8.06 6.70
N VAL A 219 5.78 -9.05 7.04
CA VAL A 219 5.67 -9.79 8.31
C VAL A 219 5.94 -8.87 9.50
N VAL A 220 7.03 -8.10 9.47
CA VAL A 220 7.40 -7.18 10.56
C VAL A 220 6.29 -6.16 10.80
N THR A 221 5.81 -5.49 9.75
CA THR A 221 4.75 -4.49 9.89
C THR A 221 3.45 -5.14 10.37
N ALA A 222 3.07 -6.30 9.83
CA ALA A 222 1.87 -7.01 10.28
C ALA A 222 1.94 -7.39 11.76
N LEU A 223 3.09 -7.87 12.24
CA LEU A 223 3.30 -8.19 13.66
C LEU A 223 3.15 -6.94 14.54
N ILE A 224 3.76 -5.81 14.14
CA ILE A 224 3.62 -4.53 14.85
C ILE A 224 2.15 -4.11 14.89
N THR A 225 1.43 -4.19 13.76
CA THR A 225 0.00 -3.87 13.68
C THR A 225 -0.82 -4.75 14.63
N ILE A 226 -0.56 -6.05 14.69
CA ILE A 226 -1.26 -6.98 15.60
C ILE A 226 -0.99 -6.62 17.07
N VAL A 227 0.25 -6.31 17.43
CA VAL A 227 0.62 -5.92 18.80
C VAL A 227 -0.08 -4.62 19.20
N VAL A 228 -0.07 -3.61 18.33
CA VAL A 228 -0.74 -2.32 18.56
C VAL A 228 -2.25 -2.50 18.65
N PHE A 229 -2.83 -3.32 17.78
CA PHE A 229 -4.26 -3.63 17.79
C PHE A 229 -4.68 -4.23 19.13
N LYS A 230 -3.98 -5.29 19.59
CA LYS A 230 -4.27 -5.94 20.88
C LYS A 230 -4.15 -5.00 22.07
N LYS A 231 -3.13 -4.14 22.07
CA LYS A 231 -2.94 -3.17 23.14
C LYS A 231 -4.10 -2.17 23.20
N ARG A 232 -4.54 -1.68 22.05
CA ARG A 232 -5.69 -0.75 21.95
C ARG A 232 -7.01 -1.40 22.34
N GLU A 233 -7.16 -2.69 22.10
CA GLU A 233 -8.33 -3.47 22.52
C GLU A 233 -8.41 -3.64 24.06
N MET A 234 -7.27 -3.58 24.76
CA MET A 234 -7.18 -3.71 26.22
C MET A 234 -7.24 -2.37 26.98
N ASP A 235 -6.81 -1.28 26.35
CA ASP A 235 -6.74 0.06 26.96
C ASP A 235 -8.09 0.83 26.87
N GLU A 236 -9.09 0.30 26.16
CA GLU A 236 -10.41 0.89 25.91
C GLU A 236 -11.59 0.09 26.47
#